data_AF-A0A7V9SDK0-F1
#
_entry.id   AF-A0A7V9SDK0-F1
#
_cell.length_a   1.000
_cell.length_b   1.000
_cell.length_c   1.000
_cell.angle_alpha   90.00
_cell.angle_beta   90.00
_cell.angle_gamma   90.00
#
_symmetry.space_group_name_H-M   'P 1'
#
loop_
_entity.id
_entity.type
_entity.pdbx_description
1 polymer ?
#
loop_
_entity_poly.entity_id
_entity_poly.type
_entity_poly.pdbx_seq_one_letter_code
_entity_poly.pdbx_strand_id
1 'polypeptide(L)'
;MEELTMPTAPAAQAAVEEQVGAIDFLTSSAERELLKVPGADREGALLGPIKVVHAFWLAGMSCDGCTVAVTGASAPSVEDLLLGRLPGVPRVVLHHPVTSVEAGAAFVRNYEMAANGELNAPYVVIYEGSIADERIASATGGYWCGMGVEEVDGTPQPVPTTTWLSR
;
A
#
# COMPACT_ATOMS: atom_id res chain seq x y z
N MET A 1 -11.96 -33.04 17.46
CA MET A 1 -12.15 -32.66 16.05
C MET A 1 -10.76 -32.40 15.54
N GLU A 2 -10.18 -33.38 14.85
CA GLU A 2 -8.81 -33.30 14.35
C GLU A 2 -8.83 -32.49 13.06
N GLU A 3 -8.09 -31.40 13.02
CA GLU A 3 -8.07 -30.47 11.89
C GLU A 3 -7.46 -31.17 10.68
N LEU A 4 -8.26 -31.38 9.64
CA LEU A 4 -7.83 -32.01 8.41
C LEU A 4 -6.98 -31.00 7.61
N THR A 5 -5.69 -30.89 7.93
CA THR A 5 -4.73 -30.15 7.11
C THR A 5 -4.42 -30.94 5.85
N MET A 6 -4.92 -30.47 4.70
CA MET A 6 -4.52 -30.99 3.40
C MET A 6 -3.03 -30.67 3.16
N PRO A 7 -2.18 -31.65 2.82
CA PRO A 7 -0.82 -31.35 2.42
C PRO A 7 -0.84 -30.52 1.13
N THR A 8 -0.29 -29.31 1.17
CA THR A 8 -0.08 -28.49 -0.03
C THR A 8 0.87 -29.23 -0.97
N ALA A 9 0.50 -29.35 -2.25
CA ALA A 9 1.32 -30.02 -3.24
C ALA A 9 2.68 -29.30 -3.38
N PRO A 10 3.83 -29.93 -3.06
CA PRO A 10 5.13 -29.28 -3.10
C PRO A 10 5.49 -28.68 -4.47
N ALA A 11 5.00 -29.31 -5.54
CA ALA A 11 5.14 -28.80 -6.91
C ALA A 11 4.35 -27.51 -7.18
N ALA A 12 3.19 -27.33 -6.52
CA ALA A 12 2.43 -26.09 -6.61
C ALA A 12 3.13 -24.96 -5.84
N GLN A 13 3.74 -25.27 -4.69
CA GLN A 13 4.57 -24.31 -3.94
C GLN A 13 5.79 -23.87 -4.74
N ALA A 14 6.54 -24.81 -5.33
CA ALA A 14 7.72 -24.49 -6.12
C ALA A 14 7.38 -23.66 -7.37
N ALA A 15 6.30 -23.99 -8.08
CA ALA A 15 5.85 -23.22 -9.24
C ALA A 15 5.39 -21.81 -8.85
N VAL A 16 4.69 -21.67 -7.71
CA VAL A 16 4.30 -20.37 -7.16
C VAL A 16 5.53 -19.59 -6.73
N GLU A 17 6.46 -20.17 -5.97
CA GLU A 17 7.69 -19.52 -5.51
C GLU A 17 8.61 -19.10 -6.66
N GLU A 18 8.66 -19.87 -7.76
CA GLU A 18 9.35 -19.48 -8.99
C GLU A 18 8.67 -18.29 -9.69
N GLN A 19 7.34 -18.20 -9.62
CA GLN A 19 6.56 -17.12 -10.24
C GLN A 19 6.47 -15.84 -9.40
N VAL A 20 6.37 -15.96 -8.07
CA VAL A 20 6.10 -14.85 -7.14
C VAL A 20 7.25 -14.58 -6.18
N GLY A 21 8.29 -15.40 -6.16
CA GLY A 21 9.37 -15.36 -5.16
C GLY A 21 8.94 -15.90 -3.80
N ALA A 22 9.87 -15.90 -2.83
CA ALA A 22 9.53 -16.16 -1.44
C ALA A 22 8.56 -15.07 -0.94
N ILE A 23 7.54 -15.45 -0.15
CA ILE A 23 6.60 -14.48 0.41
C ILE A 23 7.33 -13.61 1.44
N ASP A 24 7.66 -12.40 1.01
CA ASP A 24 8.34 -11.41 1.82
C ASP A 24 7.32 -10.42 2.44
N PHE A 25 7.13 -10.56 3.75
CA PHE A 25 6.30 -9.66 4.57
C PHE A 25 7.10 -8.52 5.20
N LEU A 26 8.43 -8.54 5.09
CA LEU A 26 9.35 -7.62 5.76
C LEU A 26 9.81 -6.50 4.83
N THR A 27 9.75 -6.71 3.51
CA THR A 27 10.06 -5.68 2.52
C THR A 27 8.80 -4.95 2.08
N SER A 28 8.91 -3.62 2.02
CA SER A 28 7.83 -2.76 1.55
C SER A 28 7.46 -3.08 0.10
N SER A 29 6.20 -2.92 -0.29
CA SER A 29 5.80 -3.17 -1.68
C SER A 29 6.40 -2.13 -2.65
N ALA A 30 6.73 -0.93 -2.17
CA ALA A 30 7.48 0.09 -2.89
C ALA A 30 8.92 -0.36 -3.21
N GLU A 31 9.67 -0.92 -2.24
CA GLU A 31 11.00 -1.50 -2.48
C GLU A 31 10.92 -2.65 -3.49
N ARG A 32 9.93 -3.53 -3.36
CA ARG A 32 9.72 -4.63 -4.32
C ARG A 32 9.40 -4.11 -5.73
N GLU A 33 8.72 -2.98 -5.84
CA GLU A 33 8.42 -2.37 -7.14
C GLU A 33 9.66 -1.78 -7.82
N LEU A 34 10.59 -1.20 -7.05
CA LEU A 34 11.86 -0.69 -7.59
C LEU A 34 12.72 -1.75 -8.28
N LEU A 35 12.55 -3.02 -7.92
CA LEU A 35 13.25 -4.15 -8.53
C LEU A 35 12.69 -4.54 -9.91
N LYS A 36 11.54 -3.98 -10.31
CA LYS A 36 10.87 -4.31 -11.56
C LYS A 36 11.14 -3.24 -12.61
N VAL A 37 11.21 -3.66 -13.87
CA VAL A 37 11.19 -2.73 -15.01
C VAL A 37 9.73 -2.34 -15.29
N PRO A 38 9.33 -1.07 -15.19
CA PRO A 38 7.94 -0.68 -15.37
C PRO A 38 7.39 -1.08 -16.75
N GLY A 39 6.29 -1.84 -16.73
CA GLY A 39 5.59 -2.34 -17.92
C GLY A 39 6.26 -3.51 -18.64
N ALA A 40 7.34 -4.09 -18.10
CA ALA A 40 7.98 -5.27 -18.69
C ALA A 40 7.07 -6.51 -18.68
N ASP A 41 6.13 -6.57 -17.73
CA ASP A 41 5.08 -7.57 -17.60
C ASP A 41 3.94 -7.42 -18.63
N ARG A 42 3.96 -6.35 -19.45
CA ARG A 42 2.87 -5.97 -20.36
C ARG A 42 3.38 -5.70 -21.78
N GLU A 43 4.17 -6.63 -22.32
CA GLU A 43 4.70 -6.53 -23.67
C GLU A 43 3.58 -6.37 -24.71
N GLY A 44 3.68 -5.36 -25.58
CA GLY A 44 2.66 -5.04 -26.59
C GLY A 44 1.48 -4.18 -26.10
N ALA A 45 1.40 -3.84 -24.81
CA ALA A 45 0.40 -2.89 -24.32
C ALA A 45 0.73 -1.46 -24.77
N LEU A 46 -0.30 -0.73 -25.25
CA LEU A 46 -0.20 0.70 -25.56
C LEU A 46 -0.16 1.52 -24.25
N LEU A 47 0.97 1.50 -23.56
CA LEU A 47 1.18 2.28 -22.35
C LEU A 47 1.61 3.70 -22.70
N GLY A 48 1.06 4.67 -21.97
CA GLY A 48 1.54 6.05 -22.00
C GLY A 48 2.91 6.22 -21.33
N PRO A 49 3.38 7.46 -21.16
CA PRO A 49 4.67 7.74 -20.51
C PRO A 49 4.71 7.27 -19.05
N ILE A 50 3.55 7.18 -18.40
CA ILE A 50 3.39 6.64 -17.05
C ILE A 50 2.92 5.19 -17.18
N LYS A 51 3.74 4.25 -16.71
CA LYS A 51 3.48 2.81 -16.78
C LYS A 51 2.99 2.22 -15.46
N VAL A 52 3.42 2.81 -14.35
CA VAL A 52 3.08 2.43 -12.98
C VAL A 52 2.73 3.71 -12.22
N VAL A 53 1.75 3.64 -11.33
CA VAL A 53 1.42 4.69 -10.37
C VAL A 53 1.22 4.07 -9.00
N HIS A 54 1.83 4.65 -7.96
CA HIS A 54 1.54 4.26 -6.59
C HIS A 54 0.30 4.97 -6.08
N ALA A 55 -0.59 4.26 -5.40
CA ALA A 55 -1.76 4.83 -4.74
C ALA A 55 -1.58 4.67 -3.23
N PHE A 56 -1.30 5.78 -2.54
CA PHE A 56 -1.16 5.82 -1.09
C PHE A 56 -2.49 6.13 -0.44
N TRP A 57 -3.04 5.15 0.26
CA TRP A 57 -4.31 5.28 0.97
C TRP A 57 -4.07 5.60 2.44
N LEU A 58 -4.40 6.82 2.86
CA LEU A 58 -4.36 7.26 4.25
C LEU A 58 -5.75 7.14 4.84
N ALA A 59 -5.88 6.47 5.98
CA ALA A 59 -7.12 6.43 6.75
C ALA A 59 -7.01 7.43 7.91
N GLY A 60 -7.77 8.52 7.86
CA GLY A 60 -7.91 9.48 8.95
C GLY A 60 -8.93 9.02 9.98
N MET A 61 -9.84 9.92 10.39
CA MET A 61 -11.01 9.55 11.21
C MET A 61 -12.03 8.81 10.33
N SER A 62 -11.72 7.55 10.05
CA SER A 62 -12.34 6.66 9.06
C SER A 62 -13.14 5.54 9.73
N CYS A 63 -14.10 4.98 8.99
CA CYS A 63 -14.76 3.71 9.29
C CYS A 63 -14.44 2.60 8.28
N ASP A 64 -13.51 2.89 7.35
CA ASP A 64 -13.07 2.05 6.23
C ASP A 64 -14.20 1.64 5.28
N GLY A 65 -15.31 2.40 5.27
CA GLY A 65 -16.45 2.17 4.40
C GLY A 65 -16.18 2.48 2.92
N CYS A 66 -15.28 3.44 2.62
CA CYS A 66 -14.86 3.71 1.24
C CYS A 66 -13.97 2.58 0.72
N THR A 67 -13.13 2.00 1.59
CA THR A 67 -12.40 0.76 1.29
C THR A 67 -13.37 -0.36 0.91
N VAL A 68 -14.35 -0.67 1.76
CA VAL A 68 -15.33 -1.72 1.47
C VAL A 68 -16.07 -1.45 0.16
N ALA A 69 -16.51 -0.20 -0.05
CA ALA A 69 -17.21 0.17 -1.28
C ALA A 69 -16.34 0.00 -2.54
N VAL A 70 -15.08 0.42 -2.52
CA VAL A 70 -14.21 0.35 -3.71
C VAL A 70 -13.83 -1.10 -4.03
N THR A 71 -13.60 -1.94 -3.03
CA THR A 71 -13.31 -3.37 -3.23
C THR A 71 -14.51 -4.13 -3.83
N GLY A 72 -15.72 -3.60 -3.73
CA GLY A 72 -16.91 -4.14 -4.39
C GLY A 72 -17.07 -3.74 -5.86
N ALA A 73 -16.19 -2.90 -6.42
CA ALA A 73 -16.25 -2.48 -7.82
C ALA A 73 -15.98 -3.65 -8.78
N SER A 74 -16.73 -3.69 -9.89
CA SER A 74 -16.63 -4.77 -10.88
C SER A 74 -16.49 -4.27 -12.33
N ALA A 75 -16.47 -2.97 -12.56
CA ALA A 75 -16.42 -2.38 -13.90
C ALA A 75 -15.74 -0.99 -13.92
N PRO A 76 -14.40 -0.92 -13.87
CA PRO A 76 -13.44 -2.02 -13.64
C PRO A 76 -13.39 -2.46 -12.19
N SER A 77 -12.81 -3.65 -11.92
CA SER A 77 -12.53 -4.06 -10.54
C SER A 77 -11.22 -3.44 -10.02
N VAL A 78 -10.99 -3.51 -8.70
CA VAL A 78 -9.71 -3.06 -8.12
C VAL A 78 -8.57 -3.94 -8.63
N GLU A 79 -8.79 -5.25 -8.74
CA GLU A 79 -7.83 -6.21 -9.28
C GLU A 79 -7.46 -5.92 -10.73
N ASP A 80 -8.40 -5.43 -11.56
CA ASP A 80 -8.09 -5.00 -12.91
C ASP A 80 -7.05 -3.86 -12.95
N LEU A 81 -7.07 -2.96 -11.96
CA LEU A 81 -6.08 -1.89 -11.81
C LEU A 81 -4.75 -2.41 -11.26
N LEU A 82 -4.79 -3.28 -10.25
CA LEU A 82 -3.60 -3.84 -9.60
C LEU A 82 -2.81 -4.76 -10.54
N LEU A 83 -3.52 -5.54 -11.37
CA LEU A 83 -2.94 -6.45 -12.35
C LEU A 83 -2.67 -5.77 -13.71
N GLY A 84 -3.08 -4.51 -13.88
CA GLY A 84 -2.90 -3.77 -15.13
C GLY A 84 -3.65 -4.42 -16.31
N ARG A 85 -4.88 -4.89 -16.10
CA ARG A 85 -5.68 -5.54 -17.15
C ARG A 85 -6.26 -4.54 -18.17
N LEU A 86 -6.35 -3.26 -17.79
CA LEU A 86 -6.91 -2.21 -18.65
C LEU A 86 -5.88 -1.67 -19.65
N PRO A 87 -6.17 -1.65 -20.96
CA PRO A 87 -5.29 -1.06 -21.96
C PRO A 87 -5.22 0.46 -21.79
N GLY A 88 -4.05 1.06 -22.04
CA GLY A 88 -3.87 2.52 -21.97
C GLY A 88 -3.80 3.11 -20.56
N VAL A 89 -3.95 2.30 -19.52
CA VAL A 89 -3.93 2.74 -18.11
C VAL A 89 -2.69 2.17 -17.41
N PRO A 90 -1.97 2.97 -16.59
CA PRO A 90 -0.86 2.47 -15.78
C PRO A 90 -1.34 1.41 -14.78
N ARG A 91 -0.46 0.47 -14.45
CA ARG A 91 -0.72 -0.47 -13.35
C ARG A 91 -0.66 0.28 -12.02
N VAL A 92 -1.58 -0.01 -11.12
CA VAL A 92 -1.62 0.60 -9.79
C VAL A 92 -0.85 -0.28 -8.80
N VAL A 93 0.04 0.34 -8.01
CA VAL A 93 0.63 -0.26 -6.81
C VAL A 93 -0.06 0.36 -5.61
N LEU A 94 -0.97 -0.40 -5.00
CA LEU A 94 -1.82 0.09 -3.92
C LEU A 94 -1.15 -0.15 -2.56
N HIS A 95 -0.98 0.94 -1.81
CA HIS A 95 -0.51 0.95 -0.42
C HIS A 95 -1.71 1.28 0.46
N HIS A 96 -2.25 0.27 1.15
CA HIS A 96 -3.54 0.39 1.80
C HIS A 96 -3.60 -0.39 3.12
N PRO A 97 -3.99 0.23 4.24
CA PRO A 97 -3.90 -0.38 5.57
C PRO A 97 -4.71 -1.67 5.72
N VAL A 98 -5.84 -1.80 5.02
CA VAL A 98 -6.69 -3.01 5.05
C VAL A 98 -6.24 -4.13 4.09
N THR A 99 -5.67 -3.81 2.92
CA THR A 99 -5.47 -4.80 1.83
C THR A 99 -4.02 -5.08 1.48
N SER A 100 -3.07 -4.30 2.01
CA SER A 100 -1.64 -4.58 1.87
C SER A 100 -1.26 -5.90 2.55
N VAL A 101 -0.29 -6.60 1.96
CA VAL A 101 0.23 -7.88 2.49
C VAL A 101 1.22 -7.63 3.62
N GLU A 102 2.07 -6.62 3.47
CA GLU A 102 3.00 -6.16 4.51
C GLU A 102 2.27 -5.38 5.62
N ALA A 103 2.86 -5.39 6.82
CA ALA A 103 2.33 -4.69 7.99
C ALA A 103 3.45 -4.05 8.83
N GLY A 104 3.08 -3.19 9.78
CA GLY A 104 4.03 -2.56 10.69
C GLY A 104 5.08 -1.72 9.95
N ALA A 105 6.35 -1.85 10.34
CA ALA A 105 7.45 -1.05 9.78
C ALA A 105 7.59 -1.21 8.25
N ALA A 106 7.40 -2.43 7.73
CA ALA A 106 7.47 -2.70 6.29
C ALA A 106 6.39 -1.93 5.51
N PHE A 107 5.18 -1.82 6.08
CA PHE A 107 4.09 -1.04 5.50
C PHE A 107 4.37 0.47 5.59
N VAL A 108 4.80 0.96 6.75
CA VAL A 108 5.11 2.38 6.98
C VAL A 108 6.24 2.85 6.04
N ARG A 109 7.23 2.00 5.77
CA ARG A 109 8.33 2.29 4.85
C ARG A 109 7.87 2.71 3.46
N ASN A 110 6.74 2.20 2.96
CA ASN A 110 6.17 2.65 1.69
C ASN A 110 5.91 4.17 1.70
N TYR A 111 5.37 4.70 2.79
CA TYR A 111 5.02 6.12 2.93
C TYR A 111 6.26 6.99 3.17
N GLU A 112 7.26 6.47 3.89
CA GLU A 112 8.57 7.12 4.03
C GLU A 112 9.24 7.30 2.67
N MET A 113 9.26 6.25 1.84
CA MET A 113 9.80 6.33 0.48
C MET A 113 9.05 7.34 -0.39
N ALA A 114 7.73 7.44 -0.24
CA ALA A 114 6.94 8.44 -0.95
C ALA A 114 7.34 9.87 -0.53
N ALA A 115 7.37 10.13 0.79
CA ALA A 115 7.74 11.42 1.36
C ALA A 115 9.18 11.85 0.97
N ASN A 116 10.09 10.88 0.84
CA ASN A 116 11.48 11.12 0.45
C ASN A 116 11.70 11.21 -1.07
N GLY A 117 10.67 10.94 -1.89
CA GLY A 117 10.79 10.94 -3.35
C GLY A 117 11.55 9.74 -3.94
N GLU A 118 11.54 8.60 -3.27
CA GLU A 118 12.35 7.42 -3.60
C GLU A 118 11.66 6.40 -4.53
N LEU A 119 10.44 6.68 -5.02
CA LEU A 119 9.59 5.69 -5.70
C LEU A 119 9.94 5.40 -7.17
N ASN A 120 10.73 6.25 -7.83
CA ASN A 120 10.99 6.19 -9.30
C ASN A 120 9.72 6.10 -10.20
N ALA A 121 8.55 6.42 -9.65
CA ALA A 121 7.26 6.44 -10.32
C ALA A 121 6.36 7.49 -9.66
N PRO A 122 5.37 8.06 -10.37
CA PRO A 122 4.43 8.99 -9.77
C PRO A 122 3.55 8.28 -8.74
N TYR A 123 3.00 9.07 -7.83
CA TYR A 123 2.02 8.59 -6.87
C TYR A 123 0.83 9.54 -6.73
N VAL A 124 -0.27 8.99 -6.24
CA VAL A 124 -1.46 9.72 -5.83
C VAL A 124 -1.72 9.44 -4.35
N VAL A 125 -2.27 10.42 -3.66
CA VAL A 125 -2.71 10.28 -2.26
C VAL A 125 -4.23 10.22 -2.23
N ILE A 126 -4.75 9.18 -1.59
CA ILE A 126 -6.17 8.96 -1.32
C ILE A 126 -6.34 9.10 0.18
N TYR A 127 -7.17 10.03 0.63
CA TYR A 127 -7.42 10.24 2.05
C TYR A 127 -8.86 9.83 2.39
N GLU A 128 -9.00 8.73 3.13
CA GLU A 128 -10.27 8.19 3.59
C GLU A 128 -10.58 8.69 5.01
N GLY A 129 -11.82 9.14 5.22
CA GLY A 129 -12.23 9.73 6.48
C GLY A 129 -11.85 11.20 6.61
N SER A 130 -12.14 11.78 7.76
CA SER A 130 -11.89 13.22 7.98
C SER A 130 -10.47 13.51 8.45
N ILE A 131 -9.96 14.68 8.06
CA ILE A 131 -8.70 15.24 8.52
C ILE A 131 -8.93 15.84 9.90
N ALA A 132 -8.28 15.30 10.93
CA ALA A 132 -8.43 15.77 12.29
C ALA A 132 -7.64 17.06 12.55
N ASP A 133 -8.16 17.95 13.40
CA ASP A 133 -7.43 19.14 13.83
C ASP A 133 -6.45 18.78 14.97
N GLU A 134 -5.22 18.43 14.60
CA GLU A 134 -4.19 18.05 15.56
C GLU A 134 -3.74 19.19 16.47
N ARG A 135 -4.04 20.46 16.15
CA ARG A 135 -3.74 21.60 17.04
C ARG A 135 -4.49 21.51 18.36
N ILE A 136 -5.68 20.90 18.34
CA ILE A 136 -6.50 20.69 19.53
C ILE A 136 -5.93 19.56 20.38
N ALA A 137 -5.58 18.42 19.75
CA ALA A 137 -5.02 17.27 20.45
C ALA A 137 -3.63 17.56 21.05
N SER A 138 -2.80 18.31 20.31
CA SER A 138 -1.46 18.69 20.76
C SER A 138 -1.49 19.55 22.03
N ALA A 139 -2.56 20.33 22.25
CA ALA A 139 -2.72 21.13 23.46
C ALA A 139 -2.81 20.27 24.74
N THR A 140 -3.20 19.00 24.61
CA THR A 140 -3.25 18.01 25.69
C THR A 140 -2.16 16.93 25.58
N GLY A 141 -1.22 17.07 24.64
CA GLY A 141 -0.14 16.10 24.41
C GLY A 141 -0.60 14.79 23.77
N GLY A 142 -1.73 14.79 23.06
CA GLY A 142 -2.29 13.61 22.38
C GLY A 142 -2.33 13.76 20.86
N TYR A 143 -3.01 12.81 20.22
CA TYR A 143 -3.30 12.77 18.79
C TYR A 143 -4.69 12.13 18.57
N TRP A 144 -5.32 12.36 17.42
CA TRP A 144 -6.64 11.76 17.11
C TRP A 144 -6.54 10.43 16.36
N CYS A 145 -5.72 10.39 15.31
CA CYS A 145 -5.55 9.22 14.46
C CYS A 145 -4.10 9.15 13.98
N GLY A 146 -3.45 8.01 14.19
CA GLY A 146 -2.04 7.81 13.85
C GLY A 146 -1.81 6.60 12.97
N MET A 147 -0.76 6.66 12.15
CA MET A 147 -0.27 5.56 11.33
C MET A 147 1.25 5.47 11.50
N GLY A 148 1.72 4.35 12.02
CA GLY A 148 3.14 4.18 12.33
C GLY A 148 3.58 4.95 13.58
N VAL A 149 4.88 4.84 13.86
CA VAL A 149 5.54 5.42 15.03
C VAL A 149 6.89 5.98 14.56
N GLU A 150 7.26 7.15 15.05
CA GLU A 150 8.57 7.76 14.82
C GLU A 150 9.25 8.11 16.15
N GLU A 151 10.57 8.24 16.13
CA GLU A 151 11.32 8.69 17.30
C GLU A 151 11.33 10.22 17.33
N VAL A 152 10.84 10.80 18.42
CA VAL A 152 10.90 12.24 18.71
C VAL A 152 11.65 12.42 20.03
N ASP A 153 12.81 13.06 19.99
CA ASP A 153 13.67 13.31 21.15
C ASP A 153 13.95 12.05 22.01
N GLY A 154 14.27 10.93 21.36
CA GLY A 154 14.54 9.65 22.04
C GLY A 154 13.29 8.91 22.51
N THR A 155 12.09 9.39 22.21
CA THR A 155 10.82 8.79 22.63
C THR A 155 9.99 8.36 21.41
N PRO A 156 9.51 7.11 21.35
CA PRO A 156 8.61 6.68 20.28
C PRO A 156 7.25 7.37 20.39
N GLN A 157 6.82 8.04 19.33
CA GLN A 157 5.55 8.75 19.23
C GLN A 157 4.76 8.27 18.01
N PRO A 158 3.44 8.05 18.13
CA PRO A 158 2.57 7.80 16.98
C PRO A 158 2.60 8.97 16.00
N VAL A 159 2.65 8.68 14.69
CA VAL A 159 2.64 9.72 13.66
C VAL A 159 1.21 10.00 13.25
N PRO A 160 0.66 11.21 13.48
CA PRO A 160 -0.68 11.56 13.02
C PRO A 160 -0.81 11.39 11.51
N THR A 161 -1.97 10.93 11.03
CA THR A 161 -2.21 10.75 9.58
C THR A 161 -2.20 12.08 8.81
N THR A 162 -2.45 13.18 9.50
CA THR A 162 -2.29 14.55 8.97
C THR A 162 -0.83 14.96 8.81
N THR A 163 0.09 14.43 9.64
CA THR A 163 1.53 14.59 9.47
C THR A 163 1.99 13.87 8.20
N TRP A 164 1.50 12.66 7.94
CA TRP A 164 1.74 11.97 6.66
C TRP A 164 1.20 12.72 5.47
N LEU A 165 -0.02 13.28 5.55
CA LEU A 165 -0.59 14.09 4.48
C LEU A 165 0.21 15.37 4.19
N SER A 166 0.91 15.90 5.20
CA SER A 166 1.70 17.14 5.06
C SER A 166 3.11 16.90 4.50
N ARG A 167 3.59 15.66 4.50
CA ARG A 167 4.87 15.25 3.91
C ARG A 167 4.73 15.08 2.40
#